data_AF-A0A6I2FXF1-F1
#
_entry.id   AF-A0A6I2FXF1-F1
#
_cell.length_a   1.000
_cell.length_b   1.000
_cell.length_c   1.000
_cell.angle_alpha   90.00
_cell.angle_beta   90.00
_cell.angle_gamma   90.00
#
_symmetry.space_group_name_H-M   'P 1'
#
loop_
_entity.id
_entity.type
_entity.pdbx_description
1 polymer ?
#
loop_
_entity_poly.entity_id
_entity_poly.type
_entity_poly.pdbx_seq_one_letter_code
_entity_poly.pdbx_strand_id
1 'polypeptide(L)'
;MAVASARGAVPALFAEARILAELGRCLERPQMLCRRTDLMFEYTVAAGGPARAGLAAVLLPLDPQPLLAETLEVFVDSGFNQLATARLLNIHRNTVTYRLAASTTSPAWTRTAPPMP
;
A
#
# COMPACT_ATOMS: atom_id res chain seq x y z
N MET A 1 -22.12 -8.46 -6.61
CA MET A 1 -22.54 -7.16 -6.01
C MET A 1 -23.34 -7.48 -4.76
N ALA A 2 -23.06 -6.79 -3.66
CA ALA A 2 -23.93 -6.87 -2.48
C ALA A 2 -25.21 -6.07 -2.76
N VAL A 3 -26.37 -6.62 -2.39
CA VAL A 3 -27.68 -5.99 -2.56
C VAL A 3 -28.22 -5.69 -1.16
N ALA A 4 -28.69 -4.46 -0.94
CA ALA A 4 -29.32 -4.08 0.32
C ALA A 4 -30.67 -4.79 0.45
N SER A 5 -30.81 -5.68 1.44
CA SER A 5 -32.09 -6.34 1.76
C SER A 5 -33.01 -5.48 2.62
N ALA A 6 -32.50 -4.37 3.18
CA ALA A 6 -33.25 -3.42 4.00
C ALA A 6 -32.71 -1.99 3.82
N ARG A 7 -33.58 -0.97 3.97
CA ARG A 7 -33.18 0.45 3.88
C ARG A 7 -32.06 0.83 4.85
N GLY A 8 -32.04 0.24 6.06
CA GLY A 8 -31.00 0.49 7.05
C GLY A 8 -29.59 0.02 6.62
N ALA A 9 -29.50 -0.92 5.67
CA ALA A 9 -28.21 -1.41 5.16
C ALA A 9 -27.61 -0.52 4.06
N VAL A 10 -28.39 0.43 3.50
CA VAL A 10 -27.96 1.26 2.37
C VAL A 10 -26.74 2.12 2.70
N PRO A 11 -26.66 2.84 3.85
CA PRO A 11 -25.48 3.64 4.16
C PRO A 11 -24.20 2.81 4.30
N ALA A 12 -24.27 1.65 4.94
CA ALA A 12 -23.12 0.76 5.13
C ALA A 12 -22.61 0.20 3.79
N LEU A 13 -23.51 -0.27 2.94
CA LEU A 13 -23.18 -0.78 1.61
C LEU A 13 -22.64 0.32 0.69
N PHE A 14 -23.15 1.55 0.81
CA PHE A 14 -22.62 2.70 0.08
C PHE A 14 -21.18 3.03 0.51
N ALA A 15 -20.89 3.03 1.81
CA ALA A 15 -19.54 3.26 2.31
C ALA A 15 -18.55 2.19 1.81
N GLU A 16 -18.94 0.91 1.83
CA GLU A 16 -18.14 -0.19 1.29
C GLU A 16 -17.90 -0.02 -0.22
N ALA A 17 -18.94 0.29 -0.99
CA ALA A 17 -18.83 0.51 -2.43
C ALA A 17 -17.90 1.69 -2.77
N ARG A 18 -17.94 2.77 -1.99
CA ARG A 18 -17.04 3.93 -2.15
C ARG A 18 -15.58 3.55 -1.92
N ILE A 19 -15.28 2.76 -0.89
CA ILE A 19 -13.92 2.27 -0.63
C ILE A 19 -13.44 1.41 -1.79
N LEU A 20 -14.24 0.44 -2.25
CA LEU A 20 -13.86 -0.45 -3.34
C LEU A 20 -13.67 0.29 -4.67
N ALA A 21 -14.51 1.28 -4.98
CA ALA A 21 -14.38 2.10 -6.17
C ALA A 21 -13.08 2.92 -6.15
N GLU A 22 -12.74 3.51 -5.00
CA GLU A 22 -11.51 4.28 -4.86
C GLU A 22 -10.27 3.39 -4.94
N LEU A 23 -10.29 2.19 -4.34
CA LEU A 23 -9.22 1.21 -4.48
C LEU A 23 -9.04 0.75 -5.93
N GLY A 24 -10.13 0.45 -6.63
CA GLY A 24 -10.08 0.09 -8.05
C GLY A 24 -9.44 1.19 -8.90
N ARG A 25 -9.79 2.46 -8.63
CA ARG A 25 -9.23 3.64 -9.29
C ARG A 25 -7.72 3.80 -9.01
N CYS A 26 -7.32 3.76 -7.74
CA CYS A 26 -5.93 3.97 -7.34
C CYS A 26 -4.99 2.85 -7.78
N LEU A 27 -5.50 1.61 -7.89
CA LEU A 27 -4.72 0.43 -8.31
C LEU A 27 -4.83 0.19 -9.82
N GLU A 28 -5.36 1.15 -10.58
CA GLU A 28 -5.55 1.09 -12.03
C GLU A 28 -6.17 -0.23 -12.51
N ARG A 29 -7.14 -0.76 -11.74
CA ARG A 29 -7.72 -2.06 -12.03
C ARG A 29 -8.48 -1.98 -13.36
N PRO A 30 -8.24 -2.90 -14.31
CA PRO A 30 -8.91 -2.86 -15.61
C PRO A 30 -10.40 -3.23 -15.51
N GLN A 31 -10.84 -3.80 -14.40
CA GLN A 31 -12.24 -4.15 -14.18
C GLN A 31 -13.05 -2.91 -13.78
N MET A 32 -14.14 -2.65 -14.52
CA MET A 32 -15.11 -1.59 -14.19
C MET A 32 -15.83 -1.83 -12.85
N LEU A 33 -15.79 -3.07 -12.33
CA LEU A 33 -16.39 -3.47 -11.06
C LEU A 33 -15.37 -4.21 -10.20
N CYS A 34 -15.00 -3.62 -9.07
CA CYS A 34 -14.16 -4.28 -8.06
C CYS A 34 -15.05 -4.83 -6.93
N ARG A 35 -14.88 -6.12 -6.60
CA ARG A 35 -15.53 -6.74 -5.44
C ARG A 35 -14.53 -6.78 -4.29
N ARG A 36 -15.04 -6.86 -3.05
CA ARG A 36 -14.19 -7.04 -1.86
C ARG A 36 -13.29 -8.28 -1.98
N THR A 37 -13.78 -9.37 -2.58
CA THR A 37 -12.99 -10.60 -2.80
C THR A 37 -11.78 -10.39 -3.69
N ASP A 38 -11.82 -9.40 -4.57
CA ASP A 38 -10.75 -9.11 -5.53
C ASP A 38 -9.68 -8.19 -4.92
N LEU A 39 -9.99 -7.58 -3.77
CA LEU A 39 -9.21 -6.54 -3.10
C LEU A 39 -9.16 -6.76 -1.57
N MET A 40 -9.19 -8.01 -1.08
CA MET A 40 -9.36 -8.25 0.36
C MET A 40 -8.29 -7.55 1.22
N PHE A 41 -7.04 -7.55 0.75
CA PHE A 41 -5.95 -6.90 1.49
C PHE A 41 -6.11 -5.38 1.48
N GLU A 42 -6.28 -4.80 0.30
CA GLU A 42 -6.39 -3.36 0.09
C GLU A 42 -7.65 -2.80 0.76
N TYR A 43 -8.75 -3.55 0.71
CA TYR A 43 -9.98 -3.24 1.43
C TYR A 43 -9.77 -3.28 2.94
N THR A 44 -9.12 -4.33 3.48
CA THR A 44 -8.86 -4.45 4.92
C THR A 44 -7.98 -3.31 5.42
N VAL A 45 -6.99 -2.90 4.63
CA VAL A 45 -6.15 -1.73 4.90
C VAL A 45 -6.97 -0.44 4.87
N ALA A 46 -7.77 -0.22 3.82
CA ALA A 46 -8.51 1.03 3.64
C ALA A 46 -9.68 1.20 4.62
N ALA A 47 -10.37 0.11 4.95
CA ALA A 47 -11.49 0.07 5.89
C ALA A 47 -11.03 -0.05 7.35
N GLY A 48 -9.87 -0.67 7.60
CA GLY A 48 -9.27 -0.77 8.91
C GLY A 48 -8.60 0.54 9.30
N GLY A 49 -9.34 1.45 9.95
CA GLY A 49 -8.81 2.74 10.42
C GLY A 49 -7.42 2.67 11.09
N PRO A 50 -7.16 1.72 12.01
CA PRO A 50 -5.83 1.54 12.60
C PRO A 50 -4.76 1.05 11.61
N ALA A 51 -5.12 0.16 10.67
CA ALA A 51 -4.21 -0.34 9.64
C ALA A 51 -3.82 0.77 8.65
N ARG A 52 -4.80 1.59 8.23
CA ARG A 52 -4.56 2.79 7.42
C ARG A 52 -3.66 3.80 8.15
N ALA A 53 -3.93 4.09 9.42
CA ALA A 53 -3.12 5.01 10.21
C ALA A 53 -1.69 4.47 10.41
N GLY A 54 -1.54 3.16 10.65
CA GLY A 54 -0.24 2.50 10.74
C GLY A 54 0.54 2.58 9.44
N LEU A 55 -0.08 2.28 8.30
CA LEU A 55 0.54 2.42 6.98
C LEU A 55 0.91 3.86 6.67
N ALA A 56 0.05 4.83 6.95
CA ALA A 56 0.37 6.24 6.80
C ALA A 56 1.59 6.63 7.64
N ALA A 57 1.70 6.14 8.88
CA ALA A 57 2.86 6.38 9.73
C ALA A 57 4.15 5.72 9.21
N VAL A 58 4.05 4.56 8.54
CA VAL A 58 5.18 3.90 7.88
C VAL A 58 5.64 4.67 6.64
N LEU A 59 4.71 5.28 5.91
CA LEU A 59 5.00 6.04 4.68
C LEU A 59 5.41 7.50 4.96
N LEU A 60 5.02 8.08 6.09
CA LEU A 60 5.33 9.48 6.45
C LEU A 60 6.83 9.85 6.35
N PRO A 61 7.79 8.99 6.73
CA PRO A 61 9.22 9.28 6.58
C PRO A 61 9.71 9.36 5.12
N LEU A 62 8.87 8.96 4.15
CA LEU A 62 9.17 9.03 2.72
C LEU A 62 8.93 10.43 2.14
N ASP A 63 8.03 11.23 2.74
CA ASP A 63 7.70 12.59 2.28
C ASP A 63 8.94 13.49 2.08
N PRO A 64 9.93 13.53 3.00
CA PRO A 64 11.15 14.31 2.79
C PRO A 64 12.21 13.60 1.92
N GLN A 65 11.97 12.37 1.46
CA GLN A 65 12.95 11.53 0.76
C GLN A 65 12.42 11.07 -0.61
N PRO A 66 12.32 11.98 -1.61
CA PRO A 66 11.74 11.67 -2.92
C PRO A 66 12.47 10.52 -3.63
N LEU A 67 13.79 10.43 -3.44
CA LEU A 67 14.59 9.33 -3.97
C LEU A 67 14.21 7.98 -3.33
N LEU A 68 13.89 7.94 -2.04
CA LEU A 68 13.45 6.71 -1.39
C LEU A 68 12.04 6.32 -1.84
N ALA A 69 11.14 7.30 -1.96
CA ALA A 69 9.78 7.08 -2.47
C ALA A 69 9.80 6.46 -3.88
N GLU A 70 10.54 7.06 -4.81
CA GLU A 70 10.73 6.53 -6.18
C GLU A 70 11.30 5.10 -6.17
N THR A 71 12.28 4.83 -5.30
CA THR A 71 12.87 3.49 -5.21
C THR A 71 11.87 2.46 -4.70
N LEU A 72 11.07 2.83 -3.69
CA LEU A 72 10.08 1.96 -3.09
C LEU A 72 8.94 1.65 -4.09
N GLU A 73 8.47 2.65 -4.83
CA GLU A 73 7.45 2.50 -5.87
C GLU A 73 7.89 1.49 -6.93
N VAL A 74 9.06 1.72 -7.56
CA VAL A 74 9.58 0.80 -8.57
C VAL A 74 9.91 -0.59 -7.98
N PHE A 75 10.32 -0.67 -6.71
CA PHE A 75 10.56 -1.94 -6.03
C PHE A 75 9.28 -2.76 -5.85
N VAL A 76 8.17 -2.11 -5.46
CA VAL A 76 6.86 -2.77 -5.35
C VAL A 76 6.34 -3.20 -6.72
N ASP A 77 6.42 -2.32 -7.73
CA ASP A 77 5.94 -2.60 -9.09
C ASP A 77 6.74 -3.72 -9.78
N SER A 78 8.01 -3.86 -9.43
CA SER A 78 8.85 -4.98 -9.89
C SER A 78 8.69 -6.26 -9.07
N GLY A 79 7.68 -6.35 -8.21
CA GLY A 79 7.40 -7.53 -7.40
C GLY A 79 8.47 -7.81 -6.35
N PHE A 80 9.01 -6.75 -5.74
CA PHE A 80 10.08 -6.80 -4.74
C PHE A 80 11.41 -7.39 -5.28
N ASN A 81 11.67 -7.21 -6.57
CA ASN A 81 12.88 -7.72 -7.23
C ASN A 81 13.96 -6.63 -7.36
N GLN A 82 14.97 -6.68 -6.48
CA GLN A 82 16.05 -5.67 -6.43
C GLN A 82 16.80 -5.50 -7.76
N LEU A 83 17.02 -6.56 -8.52
CA LEU A 83 17.74 -6.49 -9.80
C LEU A 83 16.88 -5.84 -10.88
N ALA A 84 15.58 -6.14 -10.90
CA ALA A 84 14.64 -5.50 -11.81
C ALA A 84 14.50 -4.00 -11.49
N THR A 85 14.37 -3.65 -10.21
CA THR A 85 14.34 -2.25 -9.75
C THR A 85 15.60 -1.49 -10.14
N ALA A 86 16.77 -2.08 -9.91
CA ALA A 86 18.06 -1.49 -10.27
C ALA A 86 18.15 -1.19 -11.77
N ARG A 87 17.67 -2.10 -12.61
CA ARG A 87 17.62 -1.92 -14.07
C ARG A 87 16.65 -0.81 -14.47
N LEU A 88 15.45 -0.78 -13.90
CA LEU A 88 14.43 0.23 -14.19
C LEU A 88 14.87 1.64 -13.76
N LEU A 89 15.56 1.76 -12.62
CA LEU A 89 16.08 3.03 -12.11
C LEU A 89 17.47 3.39 -12.67
N ASN A 90 18.06 2.56 -13.53
CA ASN A 90 19.42 2.71 -14.05
C ASN A 90 20.49 2.97 -12.96
N ILE A 91 20.40 2.23 -11.85
CA ILE A 91 21.35 2.29 -10.73
C ILE A 91 21.92 0.91 -10.43
N HIS A 92 22.98 0.87 -9.64
CA HIS A 92 23.51 -0.40 -9.15
C HIS A 92 22.58 -1.00 -8.08
N ARG A 93 22.47 -2.34 -8.03
CA ARG A 93 21.62 -3.05 -7.03
C ARG A 93 21.90 -2.65 -5.59
N ASN A 94 23.16 -2.36 -5.25
CA ASN A 94 23.52 -1.94 -3.88
C ASN A 94 22.95 -0.56 -3.54
N THR A 95 22.77 0.32 -4.55
CA THR A 95 22.14 1.63 -4.36
C THR A 95 20.65 1.47 -4.04
N VAL A 96 19.98 0.47 -4.63
CA VAL A 96 18.61 0.09 -4.24
C VAL A 96 18.58 -0.34 -2.77
N THR A 97 19.47 -1.25 -2.36
CA THR A 97 19.56 -1.71 -0.96
C THR A 97 19.81 -0.55 0.00
N TYR A 98 20.75 0.34 -0.33
CA TYR A 98 21.08 1.50 0.51
C TYR A 98 19.88 2.45 0.65
N ARG A 99 19.22 2.82 -0.46
CA ARG A 99 18.03 3.68 -0.44
C ARG A 99 16.95 3.02 0.43
N LEU A 100 16.64 1.73 0.24
CA LEU A 100 15.62 1.02 1.01
C LEU A 100 15.97 0.85 2.50
N ALA A 101 17.22 0.57 2.84
CA ALA A 101 17.68 0.43 4.23
C ALA A 101 17.58 1.75 5.01
N ALA A 102 17.61 2.91 4.34
CA ALA A 102 17.39 4.20 5.00
C ALA A 102 15.98 4.33 5.61
N SER A 103 14.98 3.61 5.08
CA SER A 103 13.64 3.53 5.69
C SER A 103 13.65 2.89 7.09
N THR A 104 14.57 1.94 7.30
CA THR A 104 14.71 1.16 8.54
C THR A 104 15.34 1.97 9.68
N THR A 105 16.14 2.99 9.36
CA THR A 105 16.88 3.80 10.35
C THR A 105 16.05 4.94 10.95
N SER A 106 14.83 5.19 10.49
CA SER A 106 13.95 6.18 11.14
C SER A 106 13.38 5.62 12.46
N PRO A 107 13.44 6.35 13.58
CA PRO A 107 13.03 5.85 14.92
C PRO A 107 11.55 5.45 15.04
N ALA A 108 10.73 5.70 14.01
CA ALA A 108 9.36 5.20 13.93
C ALA A 108 9.28 3.69 13.61
N TRP A 109 10.26 3.13 12.89
CA TRP A 109 10.23 1.73 12.42
C TRP A 109 10.59 0.73 13.51
N THR A 110 11.59 1.06 14.35
CA THR A 110 12.10 0.18 15.43
C THR A 110 11.09 -0.15 16.53
N ARG A 111 9.94 0.53 16.60
CA ARG A 111 8.91 0.27 17.62
C ARG A 111 7.83 -0.74 17.18
N THR A 112 7.81 -1.17 15.92
CA THR A 112 6.73 -2.02 15.37
C THR A 112 7.17 -3.40 14.86
N ALA A 113 8.47 -3.69 14.83
CA ALA A 113 8.95 -5.02 14.47
C ALA A 113 8.86 -5.97 15.70
N PRO A 114 8.14 -7.11 15.63
CA PRO A 114 8.27 -8.15 16.64
C PRO A 114 9.71 -8.70 16.62
N PRO A 115 10.27 -9.10 17.77
CA PRO A 115 11.60 -9.70 17.81
C PRO A 115 11.62 -10.96 16.95
N MET A 116 12.54 -11.02 15.98
CA MET A 116 12.82 -12.26 15.25
C MET A 116 13.36 -13.31 16.25
N PRO A 117 12.95 -14.59 16.12
CA PRO A 117 13.44 -15.68 16.96
C PRO A 117 14.93 -15.99 16.72
#